data_AF-A0A3E1Y612-F1
#
_entry.id   AF-A0A3E1Y612-F1
#
_cell.length_a   1.000
_cell.length_b   1.000
_cell.length_c   1.000
_cell.angle_alpha   90.00
_cell.angle_beta   90.00
_cell.angle_gamma   90.00
#
_symmetry.space_group_name_H-M   'P 1'
#
loop_
_entity.id
_entity.type
_entity.pdbx_description
1 polymer ?
#
loop_
_entity_poly.entity_id
_entity_poly.type
_entity_poly.pdbx_seq_one_letter_code
_entity_poly.pdbx_strand_id
1 'polypeptide(L)'
;MKKTEHLKYRLALTVIICLAFMSVSFGQSKGEIINGSYFIAFGRFPDSREFREWEQGGSYTIDQMVNFHRGHISRNTQERTATITRAYMDAFGWDPSANDISYWSSRNSTYAEVFNAQMSNLKSNTKSKTLVIQQSYYRAFNQLPSAAQLQYWMNQPTYSFAQLVAFHTTWKNQGRNSTAVTGIQNKLNQNGISTFSLSAQGAAAVIAAGGANVIAAGGGNVIAAGGANVIAAGGAN
;
A
#
# COMPACT_ATOMS: atom_id res chain seq x y z
N MET A 1 36.48 53.78 24.56
CA MET A 1 36.12 52.46 25.13
C MET A 1 34.74 52.05 24.60
N LYS A 2 34.63 51.30 23.50
CA LYS A 2 33.35 50.72 22.99
C LYS A 2 33.62 49.66 21.88
N LYS A 3 34.57 48.74 22.10
CA LYS A 3 34.95 47.73 21.07
C LYS A 3 35.00 46.27 21.56
N THR A 4 34.66 45.99 22.82
CA THR A 4 34.84 44.66 23.43
C THR A 4 33.56 43.85 23.66
N GLU A 5 32.38 44.43 23.42
CA GLU A 5 31.09 43.75 23.68
C GLU A 5 30.61 42.84 22.53
N HIS A 6 31.06 43.07 21.28
CA HIS A 6 30.57 42.31 20.11
C HIS A 6 31.19 40.91 19.94
N LEU A 7 32.25 40.58 20.67
CA LEU A 7 32.92 39.28 20.53
C LEU A 7 32.26 38.17 21.35
N LYS A 8 31.56 38.51 22.45
CA LYS A 8 30.89 37.52 23.33
C LYS A 8 29.60 36.95 22.73
N TYR A 9 28.88 37.73 21.91
CA TYR A 9 27.64 37.27 21.25
C TYR A 9 27.88 36.42 20.01
N ARG A 10 29.06 36.50 19.38
CA ARG A 10 29.40 35.67 18.22
C ARG A 10 29.83 34.25 18.60
N LEU A 11 30.42 34.07 19.79
CA LEU A 11 30.82 32.74 20.27
C LEU A 11 29.62 31.93 20.82
N ALA A 12 28.63 32.62 21.42
CA ALA A 12 27.41 31.97 21.92
C ALA A 12 26.44 31.55 20.80
N LEU A 13 26.46 32.22 19.65
CA LEU A 13 25.58 31.89 18.52
C LEU A 13 26.08 30.69 17.68
N THR A 14 27.37 30.34 17.76
CA THR A 14 27.92 29.19 17.03
C THR A 14 27.68 27.85 17.75
N VAL A 15 27.51 27.84 19.07
CA VAL A 15 27.29 26.59 19.83
C VAL A 15 25.83 26.11 19.79
N ILE A 16 24.87 27.01 19.56
CA ILE A 16 23.43 26.64 19.48
C ILE A 16 23.06 26.05 18.09
N ILE A 17 23.88 26.24 17.06
CA ILE A 17 23.62 25.72 15.71
C ILE A 17 24.07 24.25 15.54
N CYS A 18 24.91 23.70 16.43
CA CYS A 18 25.32 22.28 16.37
C CYS A 18 24.34 21.29 17.02
N LEU A 19 23.26 21.76 17.67
CA LEU A 19 22.22 20.88 18.26
C LEU A 19 20.99 20.71 17.35
N ALA A 20 20.95 21.38 16.21
CA ALA A 20 19.90 21.22 15.23
C ALA A 20 20.23 20.03 14.32
N PHE A 21 19.35 19.03 14.31
CA PHE A 21 19.32 17.90 13.36
C PHE A 21 20.22 16.70 13.67
N MET A 22 20.29 16.27 14.93
CA MET A 22 20.34 14.82 15.16
C MET A 22 18.97 14.25 14.79
N SER A 23 18.73 14.08 13.49
CA SER A 23 17.64 13.28 12.97
C SER A 23 17.90 11.86 13.45
N VAL A 24 17.32 11.50 14.58
CA VAL A 24 17.35 10.12 15.07
C VAL A 24 16.68 9.30 13.98
N SER A 25 17.49 8.63 13.16
CA SER A 25 16.96 7.64 12.22
C SER A 25 16.49 6.49 13.08
N PHE A 26 15.21 6.50 13.42
CA PHE A 26 14.57 5.32 13.96
C PHE A 26 14.71 4.24 12.89
N GLY A 27 15.55 3.25 13.19
CA GLY A 27 15.70 2.07 12.35
C GLY A 27 14.35 1.39 12.20
N GLN A 28 14.09 0.85 11.01
CA GLN A 28 12.88 0.08 10.76
C GLN A 28 12.77 -1.06 11.76
N SER A 29 11.61 -1.22 12.38
CA SER A 29 11.38 -2.35 13.26
C SER A 29 11.38 -3.65 12.47
N LYS A 30 11.79 -4.75 13.12
CA LYS A 30 11.77 -6.08 12.49
C LYS A 30 10.37 -6.45 11.98
N GLY A 31 9.33 -6.09 12.74
CA GLY A 31 7.94 -6.29 12.34
C GLY A 31 7.55 -5.53 11.06
N GLU A 32 8.01 -4.29 10.87
CA GLU A 32 7.77 -3.54 9.64
C GLU A 32 8.48 -4.17 8.44
N ILE A 33 9.70 -4.66 8.63
CA ILE A 33 10.48 -5.31 7.58
C ILE A 33 9.78 -6.60 7.12
N ILE A 34 9.34 -7.42 8.08
CA ILE A 34 8.63 -8.67 7.79
C ILE A 34 7.31 -8.36 7.08
N ASN A 35 6.45 -7.52 7.66
CA ASN A 35 5.14 -7.21 7.07
C ASN A 35 5.25 -6.54 5.70
N GLY A 36 6.18 -5.59 5.54
CA GLY A 36 6.43 -4.90 4.28
C GLY A 36 6.91 -5.85 3.19
N SER A 37 7.86 -6.73 3.49
CA SER A 37 8.38 -7.69 2.52
C SER A 37 7.34 -8.73 2.07
N TYR A 38 6.51 -9.22 3.00
CA TYR A 38 5.39 -10.12 2.67
C TYR A 38 4.35 -9.44 1.80
N PHE A 39 4.01 -8.18 2.09
CA PHE A 39 3.07 -7.44 1.28
C PHE A 39 3.60 -7.22 -0.15
N ILE A 40 4.87 -6.84 -0.31
CA ILE A 40 5.47 -6.64 -1.64
C ILE A 40 5.53 -7.95 -2.42
N ALA A 41 6.00 -9.02 -1.77
CA ALA A 41 6.24 -10.30 -2.42
C ALA A 41 4.93 -11.03 -2.74
N PHE A 42 4.02 -11.09 -1.79
CA PHE A 42 2.83 -11.93 -1.83
C PHE A 42 1.52 -11.13 -1.90
N GLY A 43 1.47 -9.88 -1.44
CA GLY A 43 0.19 -9.15 -1.33
C GLY A 43 -0.66 -9.65 -0.17
N ARG A 44 -0.03 -10.22 0.85
CA ARG A 44 -0.65 -10.61 2.13
C ARG A 44 0.32 -10.33 3.27
N PHE A 45 -0.17 -10.38 4.49
CA PHE A 45 0.68 -10.39 5.68
C PHE A 45 1.10 -11.83 6.04
N PRO A 46 2.22 -12.00 6.74
CA PRO A 46 2.61 -13.31 7.27
C PRO A 46 1.58 -13.82 8.27
N ASP A 47 1.40 -15.13 8.33
CA ASP A 47 0.71 -15.76 9.45
C ASP A 47 1.58 -15.73 10.74
N SER A 48 1.02 -16.12 11.88
CA SER A 48 1.74 -16.06 13.15
C SER A 48 2.97 -16.99 13.21
N ARG A 49 2.99 -18.09 12.46
CA ARG A 49 4.14 -19.00 12.39
C ARG A 49 5.23 -18.40 11.51
N GLU A 50 4.87 -17.95 10.32
CA GLU A 50 5.76 -17.25 9.38
C GLU A 50 6.41 -16.04 10.05
N PHE A 51 5.64 -15.23 10.78
CA PHE A 51 6.16 -14.06 11.48
C PHE A 51 7.21 -14.44 12.54
N ARG A 52 6.92 -15.44 13.38
CA ARG A 52 7.84 -15.91 14.43
C ARG A 52 9.13 -16.50 13.84
N GLU A 53 9.05 -17.22 12.72
CA GLU A 53 10.22 -17.76 12.04
C GLU A 53 11.17 -16.63 11.62
N TRP A 54 10.65 -15.59 10.98
CA TRP A 54 11.46 -14.44 10.58
C TRP A 54 11.93 -13.61 11.78
N GLU A 55 11.14 -13.50 12.84
CA GLU A 55 11.50 -12.83 14.09
C GLU A 55 12.69 -13.51 14.79
N GLN A 56 12.85 -14.82 14.67
CA GLN A 56 13.99 -15.57 15.20
C GLN A 56 15.22 -15.56 14.27
N GLY A 57 15.02 -15.23 12.99
CA GLY A 57 16.09 -15.16 12.00
C GLY A 57 17.04 -13.96 12.16
N GLY A 58 17.92 -13.78 11.17
CA GLY A 58 18.86 -12.65 11.13
C GLY A 58 18.21 -11.26 11.02
N SER A 59 19.04 -10.23 11.01
CA SER A 59 18.62 -8.87 10.66
C SER A 59 18.67 -8.72 9.14
N TYR A 60 17.54 -8.37 8.52
CA TYR A 60 17.41 -8.23 7.08
C TYR A 60 16.82 -6.87 6.73
N THR A 61 17.11 -6.37 5.54
CA THR A 61 16.34 -5.26 4.94
C THR A 61 15.09 -5.80 4.25
N ILE A 62 14.15 -4.91 3.89
CA ILE A 62 12.97 -5.28 3.11
C ILE A 62 13.39 -5.92 1.77
N ASP A 63 14.36 -5.34 1.06
CA ASP A 63 14.84 -5.87 -0.22
C ASP A 63 15.41 -7.28 -0.09
N GLN A 64 16.20 -7.54 0.97
CA GLN A 64 16.76 -8.86 1.24
C GLN A 64 15.64 -9.88 1.49
N MET A 65 14.63 -9.54 2.29
CA MET A 65 13.49 -10.42 2.53
C MET A 65 12.65 -10.64 1.27
N VAL A 66 12.39 -9.61 0.46
CA VAL A 66 11.68 -9.74 -0.82
C VAL A 66 12.43 -10.69 -1.76
N ASN A 67 13.76 -10.66 -1.78
CA ASN A 67 14.56 -11.60 -2.57
C ASN A 67 14.44 -13.05 -2.06
N PHE A 68 14.42 -13.28 -0.75
CA PHE A 68 14.14 -14.62 -0.20
C PHE A 68 12.75 -15.10 -0.60
N HIS A 69 11.74 -14.23 -0.50
CA HIS A 69 10.36 -14.54 -0.89
C HIS A 69 10.23 -14.85 -2.38
N ARG A 70 10.96 -14.14 -3.25
CA ARG A 70 11.01 -14.47 -4.69
C ARG A 70 11.52 -15.88 -4.93
N GLY A 71 12.53 -16.32 -4.16
CA GLY A 71 13.01 -17.70 -4.16
C GLY A 71 11.99 -18.71 -3.61
N HIS A 72 11.07 -18.29 -2.72
CA HIS A 72 9.94 -19.11 -2.30
C HIS A 72 8.88 -19.21 -3.41
N ILE A 73 8.51 -18.10 -4.05
CA ILE A 73 7.54 -18.04 -5.16
C ILE A 73 7.96 -18.95 -6.33
N SER A 74 9.26 -19.01 -6.65
CA SER A 74 9.73 -19.86 -7.75
C SER A 74 9.57 -21.36 -7.47
N ARG A 75 9.67 -21.78 -6.20
CA ARG A 75 9.59 -23.19 -5.78
C ARG A 75 8.18 -23.62 -5.36
N ASN A 76 7.33 -22.67 -4.97
CA ASN A 76 5.98 -22.94 -4.49
C ASN A 76 4.93 -22.51 -5.51
N THR A 77 4.43 -23.46 -6.32
CA THR A 77 3.41 -23.21 -7.34
C THR A 77 2.11 -22.66 -6.74
N GLN A 78 1.71 -23.13 -5.56
CA GLN A 78 0.46 -22.68 -4.91
C GLN A 78 0.57 -21.20 -4.50
N GLU A 79 1.65 -20.81 -3.82
CA GLU A 79 1.86 -19.41 -3.40
C GLU A 79 2.03 -18.50 -4.61
N ARG A 80 2.69 -18.98 -5.67
CA ARG A 80 2.83 -18.23 -6.94
C ARG A 80 1.47 -17.94 -7.57
N THR A 81 0.60 -18.94 -7.72
CA THR A 81 -0.76 -18.74 -8.26
C THR A 81 -1.59 -17.83 -7.36
N ALA A 82 -1.51 -18.01 -6.03
CA ALA A 82 -2.24 -17.15 -5.09
C ALA A 82 -1.77 -15.69 -5.15
N THR A 83 -0.47 -15.45 -5.28
CA THR A 83 0.14 -14.12 -5.43
C THR A 83 -0.38 -13.41 -6.68
N ILE A 84 -0.40 -14.11 -7.82
CA ILE A 84 -0.92 -13.57 -9.09
C ILE A 84 -2.42 -13.27 -8.96
N THR A 85 -3.18 -14.19 -8.35
CA THR A 85 -4.63 -14.04 -8.16
C THR A 85 -4.96 -12.82 -7.29
N ARG A 86 -4.26 -12.64 -6.16
CA ARG A 86 -4.41 -11.46 -5.30
C ARG A 86 -4.15 -10.17 -6.07
N ALA A 87 -3.06 -10.12 -6.85
CA ALA A 87 -2.74 -8.93 -7.65
C ALA A 87 -3.84 -8.57 -8.67
N TYR A 88 -4.43 -9.56 -9.34
CA TYR A 88 -5.54 -9.33 -10.29
C TYR A 88 -6.84 -8.93 -9.58
N MET A 89 -7.18 -9.60 -8.48
CA MET A 89 -8.35 -9.25 -7.67
C MET A 89 -8.26 -7.83 -7.11
N ASP A 90 -7.08 -7.41 -6.68
CA ASP A 90 -6.89 -6.08 -6.11
C ASP A 90 -6.86 -4.99 -7.20
N ALA A 91 -6.27 -5.29 -8.36
CA ALA A 91 -6.16 -4.36 -9.48
C ALA A 91 -7.51 -4.19 -10.21
N PHE A 92 -8.19 -5.30 -10.49
CA PHE A 92 -9.35 -5.33 -11.37
C PHE A 92 -10.65 -5.82 -10.72
N GLY A 93 -10.56 -6.65 -9.67
CA GLY A 93 -11.74 -7.26 -9.04
C GLY A 93 -12.17 -8.58 -9.66
N TRP A 94 -11.39 -9.16 -10.59
CA TRP A 94 -11.67 -10.45 -11.20
C TRP A 94 -10.44 -11.36 -11.21
N ASP A 95 -10.66 -12.66 -11.34
CA ASP A 95 -9.60 -13.66 -11.38
C ASP A 95 -8.77 -13.57 -12.67
N PRO A 96 -7.46 -13.87 -12.62
CA PRO A 96 -6.63 -13.98 -13.80
C PRO A 96 -7.06 -15.15 -14.68
N SER A 97 -6.87 -15.04 -16.00
CA SER A 97 -7.03 -16.19 -16.90
C SER A 97 -5.90 -17.22 -16.71
N ALA A 98 -6.08 -18.43 -17.24
CA ALA A 98 -5.01 -19.44 -17.25
C ALA A 98 -3.74 -18.95 -17.99
N ASN A 99 -3.93 -18.14 -19.04
CA ASN A 99 -2.82 -17.54 -19.79
C ASN A 99 -2.09 -16.48 -18.96
N ASP A 100 -2.82 -15.67 -18.18
CA ASP A 100 -2.22 -14.72 -17.24
C ASP A 100 -1.39 -15.45 -16.16
N ILE A 101 -1.96 -16.50 -15.56
CA ILE A 101 -1.25 -17.31 -14.56
C ILE A 101 0.04 -17.90 -15.14
N SER A 102 -0.03 -18.46 -16.35
CA SER A 102 1.14 -19.03 -17.05
C SER A 102 2.20 -17.95 -17.33
N TYR A 103 1.78 -16.81 -17.88
CA TYR A 103 2.65 -15.68 -18.21
C TYR A 103 3.39 -15.16 -16.97
N TRP A 104 2.69 -14.93 -15.86
CA TRP A 104 3.32 -14.40 -14.65
C TRP A 104 4.13 -15.48 -13.91
N SER A 105 3.70 -16.73 -13.98
CA SER A 105 4.40 -17.84 -13.33
C SER A 105 5.81 -18.04 -13.89
N SER A 106 6.01 -17.89 -15.20
CA SER A 106 7.32 -18.07 -15.84
C SER A 106 8.35 -16.98 -15.45
N ARG A 107 7.90 -15.88 -14.82
CA ARG A 107 8.72 -14.73 -14.45
C ARG A 107 9.09 -14.68 -12.97
N ASN A 108 8.52 -15.56 -12.15
CA ASN A 108 8.65 -15.50 -10.69
C ASN A 108 8.35 -14.09 -10.15
N SER A 109 7.30 -13.47 -10.69
CA SER A 109 6.95 -12.10 -10.34
C SER A 109 6.35 -12.01 -8.94
N THR A 110 6.68 -10.95 -8.23
CA THR A 110 6.05 -10.61 -6.94
C THR A 110 4.66 -10.03 -7.15
N TYR A 111 3.86 -9.99 -6.09
CA TYR A 111 2.58 -9.29 -6.07
C TYR A 111 2.71 -7.85 -6.60
N ALA A 112 3.68 -7.09 -6.07
CA ALA A 112 3.87 -5.69 -6.47
C ALA A 112 4.17 -5.55 -7.97
N GLU A 113 4.98 -6.43 -8.54
CA GLU A 113 5.28 -6.43 -9.99
C GLU A 113 4.04 -6.71 -10.84
N VAL A 114 3.28 -7.76 -10.49
CA VAL A 114 2.05 -8.12 -11.21
C VAL A 114 1.03 -6.99 -11.10
N PHE A 115 0.80 -6.47 -9.90
CA PHE A 115 -0.15 -5.39 -9.64
C PHE A 115 0.23 -4.12 -10.41
N ASN A 116 1.50 -3.72 -10.41
CA ASN A 116 1.96 -2.51 -11.11
C ASN A 116 1.78 -2.63 -12.62
N ALA A 117 2.05 -3.80 -13.19
CA ALA A 117 1.77 -4.07 -14.59
C ALA A 117 0.26 -3.96 -14.90
N GLN A 118 -0.60 -4.49 -14.02
CA GLN A 118 -2.05 -4.36 -14.20
C GLN A 118 -2.54 -2.92 -14.05
N MET A 119 -1.96 -2.13 -13.15
CA MET A 119 -2.28 -0.70 -13.05
C MET A 119 -1.85 0.08 -14.29
N SER A 120 -0.73 -0.29 -14.92
CA SER A 120 -0.34 0.27 -16.22
C SER A 120 -1.36 -0.08 -17.31
N ASN A 121 -1.79 -1.33 -17.38
CA ASN A 121 -2.83 -1.79 -18.30
C ASN A 121 -4.16 -1.06 -18.07
N LEU A 122 -4.53 -0.81 -16.81
CA LEU A 122 -5.77 -0.12 -16.46
C LEU A 122 -5.75 1.36 -16.89
N LYS A 123 -4.58 2.01 -16.85
CA LYS A 123 -4.40 3.40 -17.30
C LYS A 123 -4.57 3.54 -18.82
N SER A 124 -4.10 2.57 -19.59
CA SER A 124 -4.17 2.60 -21.06
C SER A 124 -5.47 2.03 -21.64
N ASN A 125 -6.22 1.24 -20.87
CA ASN A 125 -7.43 0.56 -21.33
C ASN A 125 -8.71 1.14 -20.69
N THR A 126 -9.36 2.05 -21.41
CA THR A 126 -10.63 2.71 -21.03
C THR A 126 -11.76 1.70 -20.76
N LYS A 127 -11.80 0.58 -21.48
CA LYS A 127 -12.80 -0.48 -21.28
C LYS A 127 -12.60 -1.17 -19.93
N SER A 128 -11.36 -1.55 -19.61
CA SER A 128 -11.03 -2.13 -18.31
C SER A 128 -11.33 -1.14 -17.17
N LYS A 129 -10.96 0.14 -17.32
CA LYS A 129 -11.26 1.18 -16.32
C LYS A 129 -12.76 1.28 -16.03
N THR A 130 -13.58 1.30 -17.08
CA THR A 130 -15.05 1.30 -16.96
C THR A 130 -15.56 0.10 -16.17
N LEU A 131 -15.09 -1.11 -16.49
CA LEU A 131 -15.51 -2.35 -15.81
C LEU A 131 -15.12 -2.35 -14.33
N VAL A 132 -13.90 -1.92 -14.01
CA VAL A 132 -13.42 -1.82 -12.61
C VAL A 132 -14.27 -0.84 -11.79
N ILE A 133 -14.65 0.31 -12.37
CA ILE A 133 -15.57 1.26 -11.73
C ILE A 133 -16.94 0.62 -11.51
N GLN A 134 -17.52 -0.02 -12.53
CA GLN A 134 -18.83 -0.67 -12.41
C GLN A 134 -18.84 -1.76 -11.34
N GLN A 135 -17.80 -2.59 -11.31
CA GLN A 135 -17.69 -3.70 -10.37
C GLN A 135 -17.50 -3.23 -8.92
N SER A 136 -16.70 -2.18 -8.70
CA SER A 136 -16.54 -1.58 -7.37
C SER A 136 -17.85 -0.98 -6.84
N TYR A 137 -18.64 -0.34 -7.71
CA TYR A 137 -19.99 0.11 -7.37
C TYR A 137 -20.92 -1.04 -6.99
N TYR A 138 -20.93 -2.10 -7.79
CA TYR A 138 -21.73 -3.28 -7.49
C TYR A 138 -21.34 -3.88 -6.14
N ARG A 139 -20.04 -3.96 -5.84
CA ARG A 139 -19.53 -4.46 -4.56
C ARG A 139 -19.97 -3.60 -3.37
N ALA A 140 -19.90 -2.28 -3.47
CA ALA A 140 -20.19 -1.38 -2.34
C ALA A 140 -21.69 -1.09 -2.18
N PHE A 141 -22.38 -0.83 -3.29
CA PHE A 141 -23.77 -0.33 -3.31
C PHE A 141 -24.79 -1.36 -3.81
N ASN A 142 -24.37 -2.54 -4.29
CA ASN A 142 -25.24 -3.54 -4.90
C ASN A 142 -26.03 -3.01 -6.12
N GLN A 143 -25.43 -2.10 -6.89
CA GLN A 143 -26.00 -1.52 -8.11
C GLN A 143 -24.89 -1.06 -9.06
N LEU A 144 -25.23 -0.85 -10.34
CA LEU A 144 -24.34 -0.20 -11.30
C LEU A 144 -24.34 1.33 -11.10
N PRO A 145 -23.24 2.03 -11.42
CA PRO A 145 -23.24 3.49 -11.42
C PRO A 145 -24.15 4.01 -12.54
N SER A 146 -24.83 5.13 -12.28
CA SER A 146 -25.49 5.92 -13.32
C SER A 146 -24.46 6.49 -14.31
N ALA A 147 -24.92 6.97 -15.47
CA ALA A 147 -24.05 7.58 -16.49
C ALA A 147 -23.21 8.75 -15.95
N ALA A 148 -23.82 9.64 -15.14
CA ALA A 148 -23.13 10.78 -14.53
C ALA A 148 -22.05 10.34 -13.54
N GLN A 149 -22.33 9.30 -12.74
CA GLN A 149 -21.35 8.74 -11.80
C GLN A 149 -20.20 8.04 -12.50
N LEU A 150 -20.50 7.25 -13.53
CA LEU A 150 -19.46 6.61 -14.32
C LEU A 150 -18.56 7.68 -14.96
N GLN A 151 -19.16 8.72 -15.56
CA GLN A 151 -18.40 9.81 -16.15
C GLN A 151 -17.55 10.57 -15.11
N TYR A 152 -18.07 10.80 -13.90
CA TYR A 152 -17.30 11.36 -12.81
C TYR A 152 -16.02 10.54 -12.54
N TRP A 153 -16.14 9.23 -12.35
CA TRP A 153 -15.01 8.35 -12.02
C TRP A 153 -14.07 8.13 -13.21
N MET A 154 -14.59 8.17 -14.44
CA MET A 154 -13.76 8.13 -15.64
C MET A 154 -12.86 9.35 -15.76
N ASN A 155 -13.31 10.52 -15.27
CA ASN A 155 -12.53 11.76 -15.22
C ASN A 155 -11.54 11.84 -14.04
N GLN A 156 -11.59 10.89 -13.09
CA GLN A 156 -10.61 10.81 -12.01
C GLN A 156 -9.31 10.12 -12.46
N PRO A 157 -8.20 10.27 -11.71
CA PRO A 157 -7.05 9.40 -11.84
C PRO A 157 -7.45 7.91 -11.83
N THR A 158 -6.68 7.07 -12.50
CA THR A 158 -6.94 5.63 -12.50
C THR A 158 -6.66 5.04 -11.13
N TYR A 159 -7.70 4.46 -10.54
CA TYR A 159 -7.66 3.75 -9.26
C TYR A 159 -7.85 2.25 -9.49
N SER A 160 -7.25 1.43 -8.63
CA SER A 160 -7.50 -0.01 -8.61
C SER A 160 -8.90 -0.34 -8.11
N PHE A 161 -9.35 -1.57 -8.36
CA PHE A 161 -10.59 -2.08 -7.79
C PHE A 161 -10.63 -1.93 -6.26
N ALA A 162 -9.55 -2.35 -5.58
CA ALA A 162 -9.43 -2.23 -4.13
C ALA A 162 -9.62 -0.79 -3.62
N GLN A 163 -8.97 0.17 -4.29
CA GLN A 163 -9.07 1.60 -3.95
C GLN A 163 -10.49 2.13 -4.16
N LEU A 164 -11.13 1.77 -5.27
CA LEU A 164 -12.49 2.22 -5.57
C LEU A 164 -13.50 1.64 -4.59
N VAL A 165 -13.40 0.35 -4.25
CA VAL A 165 -14.24 -0.26 -3.21
C VAL A 165 -14.09 0.47 -1.88
N ALA A 166 -12.86 0.86 -1.52
CA ALA A 166 -12.59 1.65 -0.33
C ALA A 166 -13.30 3.01 -0.36
N PHE A 167 -13.17 3.75 -1.47
CA PHE A 167 -13.81 5.05 -1.64
C PHE A 167 -15.33 4.94 -1.60
N HIS A 168 -15.91 3.97 -2.31
CA HIS A 168 -17.34 3.74 -2.38
C HIS A 168 -17.93 3.29 -1.05
N THR A 169 -17.23 2.42 -0.31
CA THR A 169 -17.67 1.97 1.02
C THR A 169 -17.61 3.13 2.03
N THR A 170 -16.53 3.93 2.00
CA THR A 170 -16.43 5.15 2.82
C THR A 170 -17.60 6.08 2.54
N TRP A 171 -17.89 6.29 1.25
CA TRP A 171 -18.98 7.16 0.81
C TRP A 171 -20.34 6.65 1.29
N LYS A 172 -20.63 5.36 1.14
CA LYS A 172 -21.83 4.72 1.66
C LYS A 172 -21.98 4.92 3.17
N ASN A 173 -20.91 4.71 3.93
CA ASN A 173 -20.91 4.80 5.39
C ASN A 173 -21.10 6.23 5.92
N GLN A 174 -20.80 7.26 5.13
CA GLN A 174 -21.02 8.67 5.50
C GLN A 174 -22.50 9.11 5.37
N GLY A 175 -23.46 8.18 5.43
CA GLY A 175 -24.89 8.46 5.36
C GLY A 175 -25.35 8.92 3.97
N ARG A 176 -24.46 8.89 2.97
CA ARG A 176 -24.82 9.14 1.58
C ARG A 176 -25.27 7.83 0.98
N ASN A 177 -26.50 7.45 1.30
CA ASN A 177 -27.27 6.49 0.51
C ASN A 177 -27.59 7.04 -0.90
N SER A 178 -27.22 8.30 -1.15
CA SER A 178 -27.36 9.02 -2.41
C SER A 178 -26.04 9.03 -3.19
N THR A 179 -26.20 8.76 -4.48
CA THR A 179 -25.23 8.74 -5.57
C THR A 179 -24.61 10.10 -5.92
N ALA A 180 -24.89 11.17 -5.15
CA ALA A 180 -24.35 12.51 -5.37
C ALA A 180 -22.88 12.67 -4.91
N VAL A 181 -21.99 12.89 -5.87
CA VAL A 181 -20.54 12.96 -5.66
C VAL A 181 -20.09 14.39 -5.32
N THR A 182 -20.05 14.74 -4.03
CA THR A 182 -19.51 16.05 -3.58
C THR A 182 -18.73 15.95 -2.27
N GLY A 183 -17.39 16.02 -2.30
CA GLY A 183 -16.58 16.15 -1.06
C GLY A 183 -16.22 14.83 -0.36
N ILE A 184 -15.79 13.82 -1.13
CA ILE A 184 -15.30 12.55 -0.58
C ILE A 184 -13.96 12.79 0.15
N GLN A 185 -13.90 12.50 1.45
CA GLN A 185 -12.65 12.39 2.20
C GLN A 185 -12.18 10.93 2.30
N ASN A 186 -10.90 10.67 2.04
CA ASN A 186 -10.27 9.35 2.09
C ASN A 186 -10.15 8.84 3.54
N LYS A 187 -11.17 8.13 4.05
CA LYS A 187 -11.10 7.38 5.33
C LYS A 187 -11.00 5.88 5.08
N LEU A 188 -9.87 5.48 4.51
CA LEU A 188 -9.62 4.12 3.99
C LEU A 188 -9.57 3.04 5.09
N ASN A 189 -9.31 3.43 6.35
CA ASN A 189 -9.14 2.54 7.50
C ASN A 189 -10.45 1.98 8.11
N GLN A 190 -11.63 2.35 7.59
CA GLN A 190 -12.93 1.95 8.16
C GLN A 190 -13.70 0.91 7.34
N ASN A 191 -13.13 0.38 6.25
CA ASN A 191 -13.89 -0.35 5.22
C ASN A 191 -13.56 -1.84 5.10
N GLY A 192 -13.05 -2.49 6.16
CA GLY A 192 -12.69 -3.92 6.10
C GLY A 192 -11.51 -4.24 5.17
N ILE A 193 -10.73 -3.22 4.83
CA ILE A 193 -9.48 -3.32 4.07
C ILE A 193 -8.35 -3.47 5.08
N SER A 194 -7.57 -4.54 4.94
CA SER A 194 -6.41 -4.77 5.79
C SER A 194 -5.33 -3.75 5.44
N THR A 195 -5.08 -2.82 6.37
CA THR A 195 -4.02 -1.82 6.24
C THR A 195 -2.95 -2.05 7.30
N PHE A 196 -1.70 -2.05 6.87
CA PHE A 196 -0.57 -2.00 7.79
C PHE A 196 0.01 -0.59 7.80
N SER A 197 0.21 -0.04 8.99
CA SER A 197 0.84 1.27 9.16
C SER A 197 2.36 1.07 9.19
N LEU A 198 3.03 1.76 8.29
CA LEU A 198 4.48 1.84 8.22
C LEU A 198 4.94 3.19 8.75
N SER A 199 6.09 3.18 9.44
CA SER A 199 6.91 4.39 9.60
C SER A 199 7.25 4.99 8.24
N ALA A 200 7.63 6.27 8.23
CA ALA A 200 8.05 6.95 7.00
C ALA A 200 9.22 6.19 6.31
N GLN A 201 10.15 5.66 7.10
CA GLN A 201 11.27 4.84 6.64
C GLN A 201 10.80 3.49 6.12
N GLY A 202 9.85 2.82 6.82
CA GLY A 202 9.16 1.63 6.35
C GLY A 202 8.54 1.82 4.97
N ALA A 203 7.75 2.88 4.81
CA ALA A 203 7.10 3.24 3.56
C ALA A 203 8.11 3.52 2.45
N ALA A 204 9.17 4.30 2.73
CA ALA A 204 10.21 4.60 1.76
C ALA A 204 10.93 3.34 1.25
N ALA A 205 11.25 2.40 2.15
CA ALA A 205 11.87 1.14 1.76
C ALA A 205 10.91 0.23 0.99
N VAL A 206 9.61 0.21 1.35
CA VAL A 206 8.61 -0.52 0.57
C VAL A 206 8.51 0.02 -0.85
N ILE A 207 8.55 1.34 -1.02
CA ILE A 207 8.57 1.99 -2.34
C ILE A 207 9.85 1.64 -3.09
N ALA A 208 11.01 1.71 -2.42
CA ALA A 208 12.30 1.38 -3.02
C ALA A 208 12.36 -0.09 -3.50
N ALA A 209 11.75 -0.99 -2.73
CA ALA A 209 11.60 -2.41 -3.05
C ALA A 209 10.54 -2.71 -4.14
N GLY A 210 9.93 -1.68 -4.74
CA GLY A 210 8.96 -1.80 -5.83
C GLY A 210 7.48 -1.79 -5.42
N GLY A 211 7.16 -1.55 -4.15
CA GLY A 211 5.80 -1.42 -3.64
C GLY A 211 5.17 -0.07 -4.01
N ALA A 212 4.46 0.00 -5.14
CA ALA A 212 3.98 1.29 -5.67
C ALA A 212 2.67 1.83 -5.06
N ASN A 213 2.06 1.15 -4.07
CA ASN A 213 0.74 1.52 -3.52
C ASN A 213 0.72 1.62 -2.00
N VAL A 214 1.52 2.55 -1.47
CA VAL A 214 1.34 3.09 -0.13
C VAL A 214 0.43 4.32 -0.24
N ILE A 215 -0.84 4.23 0.19
CA ILE A 215 -1.75 5.39 0.23
C ILE A 215 -1.71 5.99 1.63
N ALA A 216 -0.79 6.94 1.84
CA ALA A 216 -0.71 7.70 3.06
C ALA A 216 -1.65 8.93 2.99
N ALA A 217 -2.80 8.87 3.67
CA ALA A 217 -3.46 10.08 4.14
C ALA A 217 -3.11 10.27 5.62
N GLY A 218 -2.12 11.12 5.92
CA GLY A 218 -1.74 11.50 7.29
C GLY A 218 -0.79 10.56 8.04
N GLY A 219 -0.24 9.54 7.38
CA GLY A 219 0.66 8.52 7.94
C GLY A 219 0.70 7.31 7.01
N GLY A 220 1.85 6.64 6.87
CA GLY A 220 2.13 5.63 5.85
C GLY A 220 1.24 4.39 5.92
N ASN A 221 0.03 4.43 5.36
CA ASN A 221 -0.85 3.27 5.30
C ASN A 221 -0.67 2.51 3.97
N VAL A 222 -0.40 1.21 4.07
CA VAL A 222 -0.34 0.28 2.93
C VAL A 222 -1.67 -0.43 2.78
N ILE A 223 -2.18 -0.54 1.56
CA ILE A 223 -3.46 -1.21 1.27
C ILE A 223 -3.20 -2.52 0.52
N ALA A 224 -3.53 -3.64 1.16
CA ALA A 224 -3.74 -4.94 0.50
C ALA A 224 -5.24 -5.19 0.40
N ALA A 225 -5.77 -5.50 -0.79
CA ALA A 225 -7.08 -6.13 -0.85
C ALA A 225 -6.92 -7.65 -0.76
N GLY A 226 -7.94 -8.31 -0.23
CA GLY A 226 -7.98 -9.78 -0.19
C GLY A 226 -7.42 -10.50 1.05
N GLY A 227 -7.16 -9.84 2.18
CA GLY A 227 -6.76 -10.52 3.43
C GLY A 227 -7.64 -10.14 4.63
N ALA A 228 -8.17 -11.13 5.35
CA ALA A 228 -8.87 -10.97 6.63
C ALA A 228 -8.02 -10.25 7.69
N ASN A 229 -8.68 -9.50 8.60
CA ASN A 229 -8.23 -8.83 9.85
C ASN A 229 -6.70 -8.79 10.16
N VAL A 230 -6.11 -7.66 10.58
CA VAL A 230 -6.14 -7.17 11.98
C VAL A 230 -5.63 -5.71 12.10
N ILE A 231 -6.17 -5.02 13.11
CA ILE A 231 -5.81 -3.71 13.71
C ILE A 231 -4.49 -3.78 14.50
N ALA A 232 -3.69 -2.72 14.49
CA ALA A 232 -2.86 -2.37 15.65
C ALA A 232 -2.98 -0.86 15.96
N ALA A 233 -3.88 -0.54 16.89
CA ALA A 233 -3.80 0.68 17.68
C ALA A 233 -2.72 0.45 18.75
N GLY A 234 -1.72 1.33 18.81
CA GLY A 234 -0.66 1.23 19.79
C GLY A 234 0.34 2.37 19.64
N GLY A 235 0.04 3.50 20.27
CA GLY A 235 0.92 4.66 20.32
C GLY A 235 0.13 5.93 20.62
N ALA A 236 -0.41 6.01 21.84
CA ALA A 236 -0.75 7.30 22.41
C ALA A 236 0.51 8.19 22.41
N ASN A 237 0.33 9.43 21.95
CA ASN A 237 0.84 10.65 22.57
C ASN A 237 0.09 11.84 21.97
#